data_AF-A0A9E6AZR5-F1
#
_entry.id   AF-A0A9E6AZR5-F1
#
_cell.length_a   1.000
_cell.length_b   1.000
_cell.length_c   1.000
_cell.angle_alpha   90.00
_cell.angle_beta   90.00
_cell.angle_gamma   90.00
#
_symmetry.space_group_name_H-M   'P 1'
#
loop_
_entity.id
_entity.type
_entity.pdbx_description
1 polymer ?
#
loop_
_entity_poly.entity_id
_entity_poly.type
_entity_poly.pdbx_seq_one_letter_code
_entity_poly.pdbx_strand_id
1 'polypeptide(L)' 'MKASKLIFACGISIATITTAFAANVELGPRPNYLINQMADSELKEKLLSCAAMSFVKTDFSIGHRGAAMQFPEHTKQSYI' A
#
# COMPACT_ATOMS: atom_id res chain seq x y z
N MET A 1 18.21 -62.38 -1.53
CA MET A 1 17.47 -62.52 -2.79
C MET A 1 16.62 -61.27 -2.99
N LYS A 2 16.67 -60.70 -4.20
CA LYS A 2 16.14 -59.39 -4.59
C LYS A 2 14.60 -59.36 -4.59
N ALA A 3 14.01 -58.26 -4.12
CA ALA A 3 12.72 -57.71 -4.57
C ALA A 3 12.59 -56.27 -4.02
N SER A 4 13.03 -55.26 -4.76
CA SER A 4 12.18 -54.43 -5.63
C SER A 4 10.95 -53.86 -4.91
N LYS A 5 11.11 -52.68 -4.31
CA LYS A 5 9.99 -51.77 -4.04
C LYS A 5 10.15 -50.59 -4.98
N LEU A 6 9.29 -50.59 -6.00
CA LEU A 6 9.14 -49.52 -6.99
C LEU A 6 8.67 -48.25 -6.26
N ILE A 7 9.55 -47.27 -6.10
CA ILE A 7 9.19 -45.94 -5.60
C ILE A 7 8.56 -45.21 -6.78
N PHE A 8 7.23 -45.12 -6.80
CA PHE A 8 6.49 -44.30 -7.75
C PHE A 8 6.67 -42.83 -7.37
N ALA A 9 7.62 -42.17 -8.03
CA ALA A 9 7.82 -40.73 -7.91
C ALA A 9 6.65 -40.00 -8.60
N CYS A 10 5.58 -39.73 -7.85
CA CYS A 10 4.60 -38.73 -8.25
C CYS A 10 5.28 -37.36 -8.07
N GLY A 11 5.81 -36.83 -9.18
CA GLY A 11 6.30 -35.45 -9.26
C GLY A 11 5.13 -34.49 -9.12
N ILE A 12 4.75 -34.20 -7.87
CA ILE A 12 3.93 -33.04 -7.56
C ILE A 12 4.89 -31.86 -7.58
N SER A 13 5.01 -31.22 -8.74
CA SER A 13 5.54 -29.87 -8.82
C SER A 13 4.61 -28.98 -8.02
N ILE A 14 4.96 -28.73 -6.76
CA ILE A 14 4.32 -27.70 -5.93
C ILE A 14 4.68 -26.38 -6.60
N ALA A 15 3.83 -25.92 -7.51
CA ALA A 15 3.86 -24.55 -7.96
C ALA A 15 3.62 -23.70 -6.71
N THR A 16 4.69 -23.10 -6.21
CA THR A 16 4.61 -22.14 -5.09
C THR A 16 3.75 -20.99 -5.55
N ILE A 17 2.49 -20.97 -5.12
CA ILE A 17 1.61 -19.81 -5.28
C ILE A 17 2.22 -18.71 -4.43
N THR A 18 3.03 -17.85 -5.04
CA THR A 18 3.52 -16.63 -4.40
C THR A 18 2.34 -15.65 -4.33
N THR A 19 1.48 -15.81 -3.34
CA THR A 19 0.52 -14.75 -3.00
C THR A 19 1.34 -13.54 -2.55
N ALA A 20 1.42 -12.52 -3.40
CA ALA A 20 1.99 -11.25 -3.04
C ALA A 20 1.21 -10.70 -1.84
N PHE A 21 1.88 -10.56 -0.70
CA PHE A 21 1.30 -9.89 0.47
C PHE A 21 1.13 -8.41 0.12
N ALA A 22 -0.11 -7.98 -0.12
CA ALA A 22 -0.42 -6.56 -0.10
C ALA A 22 -0.13 -6.06 1.33
N ALA A 23 0.93 -5.27 1.49
CA ALA A 23 1.24 -4.66 2.78
C ALA A 23 0.03 -3.83 3.24
N ASN A 24 -0.35 -3.93 4.51
CA ASN A 24 -1.31 -3.01 5.10
C ASN A 24 -0.74 -1.58 4.95
N VAL A 25 -1.43 -0.72 4.20
CA VAL A 25 -1.02 0.66 3.97
C VAL A 25 -1.51 1.49 5.16
N GLU A 26 -0.57 2.15 5.85
CA GLU A 26 -0.87 3.02 6.99
C GLU A 26 -0.49 4.47 6.66
N LEU A 27 -1.41 5.40 6.89
CA LEU A 27 -1.22 6.85 6.62
C LEU A 27 -0.52 7.59 7.77
N GLY A 28 -0.21 6.90 8.85
CA GLY A 28 0.30 7.46 10.09
C GLY A 28 -0.75 8.25 10.89
N PRO A 29 -0.35 8.86 12.02
CA PRO A 29 -1.29 9.44 12.98
C PRO A 29 -1.84 10.82 12.59
N ARG A 30 -1.13 11.56 11.71
CA ARG A 30 -1.39 12.97 11.44
C ARG A 30 -2.80 13.25 10.86
N PRO A 31 -3.31 12.51 9.86
CA PRO A 31 -4.63 12.80 9.28
C PRO A 31 -5.75 12.80 10.34
N ASN A 32 -5.84 11.73 11.13
CA ASN A 32 -6.87 11.61 12.17
C ASN A 32 -6.69 12.63 13.30
N TYR A 33 -5.44 12.95 13.68
CA TYR A 33 -5.16 14.00 14.65
C TYR A 33 -5.69 15.38 14.21
N LEU A 34 -5.55 15.71 12.93
CA LEU A 34 -6.06 16.97 12.38
C LEU A 34 -7.58 16.98 12.30
N ILE A 35 -8.20 15.89 11.83
CA ILE A 35 -9.66 15.78 11.72
C ILE A 35 -10.33 15.92 13.10
N ASN A 36 -9.76 15.30 14.14
CA ASN A 36 -10.31 15.37 15.49
C ASN A 36 -10.29 16.78 16.10
N GLN A 37 -9.40 17.66 15.64
CA GLN A 37 -9.33 19.06 16.07
C GLN A 37 -10.25 20.00 15.28
N MET A 38 -10.92 19.51 14.24
CA MET A 38 -11.91 20.29 13.52
C MET A 38 -13.14 20.56 14.39
N ALA A 39 -13.76 21.73 14.18
CA ALA A 39 -15.09 21.99 14.69
C ALA A 39 -16.11 21.00 14.10
N ASP A 40 -17.18 20.75 14.84
CA ASP A 40 -18.25 19.85 14.41
C ASP A 40 -18.92 20.40 13.15
N SER A 41 -18.91 19.58 12.10
CA SER A 41 -19.31 19.94 10.75
C SER A 41 -19.52 18.68 9.91
N GLU A 42 -20.32 18.79 8.86
CA GLU A 42 -20.51 17.72 7.87
C GLU A 42 -19.17 17.23 7.28
N LEU A 43 -18.21 18.15 7.11
CA LEU A 43 -16.87 17.81 6.62
C LEU A 43 -16.11 16.92 7.61
N LYS A 44 -16.15 17.23 8.91
CA LYS A 44 -15.51 16.40 9.95
C LYS A 44 -16.10 14.99 9.95
N GLU A 45 -17.42 14.88 9.92
CA GLU A 45 -18.11 13.57 9.85
C GLU A 45 -17.72 12.79 8.60
N LYS A 46 -17.69 13.45 7.44
CA LYS A 46 -17.29 12.82 6.18
C LYS A 46 -15.85 12.33 6.21
N LEU A 47 -14.92 13.12 6.76
CA LEU A 47 -13.51 12.72 6.87
C LEU A 47 -13.32 11.58 7.88
N LEU A 48 -14.03 11.59 9.00
CA LEU A 48 -14.00 10.49 9.97
C LEU A 48 -14.55 9.18 9.40
N SER A 49 -15.54 9.25 8.50
CA SER A 49 -16.04 8.06 7.78
C SER A 49 -14.95 7.35 6.96
N CYS A 50 -13.86 8.05 6.64
CA CYS A 50 -12.72 7.52 5.90
C CYS A 50 -11.63 6.90 6.79
N ALA A 51 -11.70 7.00 8.12
CA ALA A 51 -10.58 6.71 9.02
C ALA A 51 -10.18 5.21 9.10
N ALA A 52 -11.12 4.30 8.88
CA ALA A 52 -10.93 2.85 9.01
C ALA A 52 -11.11 2.09 7.67
N MET A 53 -10.93 2.77 6.54
CA MET A 53 -11.03 2.15 5.22
C MET A 53 -9.76 1.39 4.86
N SER A 54 -9.87 0.42 3.95
CA SER A 54 -8.70 -0.25 3.35
C SER A 54 -8.01 0.70 2.37
N PHE A 55 -6.82 1.19 2.74
CA PHE A 55 -6.00 2.02 1.86
C PHE A 55 -5.21 1.15 0.87
N VAL A 56 -5.10 1.66 -0.37
CA VAL A 56 -4.34 1.01 -1.44
C VAL A 56 -3.34 1.99 -2.04
N LYS A 57 -2.17 1.49 -2.38
CA LYS A 57 -1.17 2.28 -3.13
C LYS A 57 -1.57 2.32 -4.60
N THR A 58 -1.44 3.48 -5.21
CA THR A 58 -1.51 3.68 -6.66
C THR A 58 -0.15 4.08 -7.23
N ASP A 59 0.07 3.84 -8.52
CA ASP A 59 1.31 4.29 -9.20
C ASP A 59 1.30 5.80 -9.48
N PHE A 60 0.12 6.41 -9.51
CA PHE A 60 -0.03 7.86 -9.60
C PHE A 60 0.25 8.53 -8.25
N SER A 61 0.99 9.64 -8.27
CA SER A 61 1.32 10.46 -7.10
C SER A 61 1.32 11.94 -7.46
N ILE A 62 1.05 12.79 -6.46
CA ILE A 62 1.03 14.25 -6.60
C ILE A 62 2.08 14.84 -5.65
N GLY A 63 3.04 15.59 -6.20
CA GLY A 63 4.04 16.32 -5.41
C GLY A 63 3.56 17.73 -5.04
N HIS A 64 3.65 18.11 -3.76
CA HIS A 64 3.27 19.45 -3.32
C HIS A 64 4.27 20.50 -3.83
N ARG A 65 3.83 21.40 -4.72
CA ARG A 65 4.69 22.42 -5.38
C ARG A 65 5.84 21.83 -6.20
N GLY A 66 5.67 20.57 -6.61
CA GLY A 66 6.73 19.73 -7.15
C GLY A 66 7.67 19.23 -6.03
N ALA A 67 8.98 19.17 -6.23
CA ALA A 67 10.00 18.84 -5.23
C ALA A 67 10.02 17.41 -4.69
N ALA A 68 9.28 16.47 -5.30
CA ALA A 68 9.32 15.05 -4.90
C ALA A 68 10.72 14.42 -5.03
N MET A 69 11.58 14.99 -5.89
CA MET A 69 12.94 14.55 -6.17
C MET A 69 14.02 15.49 -5.58
N GLN A 70 13.69 16.26 -4.53
CA GLN A 70 14.61 17.21 -3.87
C GLN A 70 15.05 18.42 -4.72
N PHE A 71 14.37 18.72 -5.83
CA PHE A 71 14.52 20.00 -6.52
C PHE A 71 13.78 21.12 -5.76
N PRO A 72 14.21 22.39 -5.88
CA PRO A 72 13.47 23.50 -5.29
C PRO A 72 12.03 23.56 -5.82
N GLU A 73 11.11 23.98 -4.94
CA GLU A 73 9.70 24.15 -5.30
C GLU A 73 9.52 25.12 -6.47
N HIS A 74 8.45 24.92 -7.25
CA HIS A 74 8.10 25.78 -8.39
C HIS A 74 9.18 25.90 -9.48
N THR A 75 10.04 24.90 -9.63
CA THR A 75 11.04 24.84 -10.71
C THR A 75 10.66 23.88 -11.82
N LYS A 76 11.20 24.10 -13.02
CA LYS A 76 10.98 23.22 -14.18
C LYS A 76 11.42 21.78 -13.85
N GLN A 77 12.62 21.63 -13.29
CA GLN A 77 13.23 20.35 -12.89
C GLN A 77 12.41 19.57 -11.88
N SER A 78 11.63 20.31 -11.08
CA SER A 78 10.73 19.77 -10.08
C SER A 78 9.40 19.27 -10.68
N TYR A 79 9.05 19.71 -11.89
CA TYR A 79 7.78 19.42 -12.57
C TYR A 79 7.89 18.44 -13.76
N ILE A 80 9.10 18.13 -14.20
CA ILE A 80 9.38 17.24 -15.35
C ILE A 80 10.35 16.14 -14.95
#